data_AF-A0A0G0QKM3-F1
#
_entry.id   AF-A0A0G0QKM3-F1
#
_cell.length_a   1.000
_cell.length_b   1.000
_cell.length_c   1.000
_cell.angle_alpha   90.00
_cell.angle_beta   90.00
_cell.angle_gamma   90.00
#
_symmetry.space_group_name_H-M   'P 1'
#
loop_
_entity.id
_entity.type
_entity.pdbx_description
1 polymer ?
#
loop_
_entity_poly.entity_id
_entity_poly.type
_entity_poly.pdbx_seq_one_letter_code
_entity_poly.pdbx_strand_id
1 'polypeptide(L)'
;MRFELPQFIETETKLVGPFTLKQFLWIAGGASLSYVLFLWLKLTIWFFVTAIPIAASAAALAFVNIDGTPLFNYVLYAINYTFGSKRYLFRKNDDKIRLPYN
;
A
#
# COMPACT_ATOMS: atom_id res chain seq x y z
N MET A 1 -40.37 7.94 -0.11
CA MET A 1 -39.23 8.45 0.68
C MET A 1 -37.95 7.95 0.02
N ARG A 2 -37.07 8.85 -0.42
CA ARG A 2 -35.73 8.51 -0.89
C ARG A 2 -34.79 8.79 0.29
N PHE A 3 -34.11 7.76 0.78
CA PHE A 3 -33.09 7.94 1.80
C PHE A 3 -31.82 8.42 1.11
N GLU A 4 -31.34 9.61 1.48
CA GLU A 4 -29.99 10.03 1.14
C GLU A 4 -29.05 9.10 1.92
N LEU A 5 -28.28 8.29 1.20
CA LEU A 5 -27.24 7.46 1.81
C LEU A 5 -26.17 8.41 2.35
N PRO A 6 -25.96 8.49 3.67
CA PRO A 6 -24.90 9.32 4.20
C PRO A 6 -23.55 8.72 3.77
N GLN A 7 -22.88 9.39 2.84
CA GLN A 7 -21.53 9.03 2.39
C GLN A 7 -20.50 9.58 3.38
N PHE A 8 -20.46 9.01 4.59
CA PHE A 8 -19.34 9.23 5.50
C PHE A 8 -18.14 8.45 4.98
N ILE A 9 -17.39 9.02 4.04
CA ILE A 9 -16.03 8.55 3.78
C ILE A 9 -15.23 9.01 5.01
N GLU A 10 -14.97 8.09 5.94
CA GLU A 10 -14.13 8.33 7.11
C GLU A 10 -12.77 8.84 6.64
N THR A 11 -12.61 10.16 6.66
CA THR A 11 -11.35 10.79 6.32
C THR A 11 -10.46 10.65 7.54
N GLU A 12 -9.31 10.01 7.38
CA GLU A 12 -8.35 9.88 8.48
C GLU A 12 -8.09 11.26 9.11
N THR A 13 -8.15 11.32 10.45
CA THR A 13 -7.90 12.56 11.18
C THR A 13 -6.47 13.02 10.90
N LYS A 14 -6.37 14.24 10.36
CA LYS A 14 -5.09 14.93 10.18
C LYS A 14 -4.58 15.35 11.55
N LEU A 15 -3.67 14.55 12.10
CA LEU A 15 -3.16 14.75 13.46
C LEU A 15 -1.96 15.71 13.49
N VAL A 16 -1.15 15.72 12.42
CA VAL A 16 0.09 16.51 12.35
C VAL A 16 0.02 17.47 11.17
N GLY A 17 -0.49 18.67 11.42
CA GLY A 17 -0.66 19.70 10.39
C GLY A 17 -1.54 19.19 9.22
N PRO A 18 -1.06 19.20 7.98
CA PRO A 18 -1.83 18.70 6.83
C PRO A 18 -1.85 17.17 6.71
N PHE A 19 -1.06 16.44 7.52
CA PHE A 19 -0.83 15.00 7.36
C PHE A 19 -1.63 14.16 8.35
N THR A 20 -2.07 12.98 7.89
CA THR A 20 -2.56 11.92 8.78
C THR A 20 -1.38 11.29 9.54
N LEU A 21 -1.66 10.63 10.66
CA LEU A 21 -0.60 9.98 11.45
C LEU A 21 0.19 8.97 10.60
N LYS A 22 -0.48 8.21 9.71
CA LYS A 22 0.19 7.25 8.83
C LYS A 22 1.11 7.92 7.82
N GLN A 23 0.65 9.02 7.21
CA GLN A 23 1.44 9.81 6.26
C GLN A 23 2.68 10.40 6.94
N PHE A 24 2.49 10.97 8.13
CA PHE A 24 3.58 11.50 8.93
C PHE A 24 4.62 10.42 9.26
N LEU A 25 4.20 9.23 9.67
CA LEU A 25 5.11 8.12 9.96
C LEU A 25 5.92 7.68 8.73
N TRP A 26 5.31 7.62 7.54
CA TRP A 26 6.03 7.30 6.31
C TRP A 26 7.08 8.34 5.96
N ILE A 27 6.75 9.62 6.05
CA ILE A 27 7.69 10.72 5.78
C ILE A 27 8.81 10.75 6.83
N ALA A 28 8.45 10.65 8.12
CA ALA A 28 9.39 10.63 9.22
C ALA A 28 10.34 9.43 9.12
N GLY A 29 9.82 8.25 8.76
CA GLY A 29 10.61 7.05 8.52
C GLY A 29 11.56 7.20 7.34
N GLY A 30 11.09 7.72 6.20
CA GLY A 30 11.93 7.99 5.03
C GLY A 30 13.03 9.03 5.31
N ALA A 31 12.70 10.10 6.02
CA ALA A 31 13.65 11.14 6.43
C ALA A 31 14.67 10.60 7.44
N SER A 32 14.23 9.83 8.44
CA SER A 32 15.11 9.19 9.42
C SER A 32 16.08 8.22 8.75
N LEU A 33 15.59 7.36 7.86
CA LEU A 33 16.44 6.42 7.13
C LEU A 33 17.44 7.14 6.22
N SER A 34 17.00 8.20 5.54
CA SER A 34 17.89 9.04 4.71
C SER A 34 18.95 9.76 5.55
N TYR A 35 18.59 10.23 6.76
CA TYR A 35 19.54 10.85 7.67
C TYR A 35 20.57 9.84 8.19
N VAL A 36 20.16 8.61 8.52
CA VAL A 36 21.10 7.55 8.86
C VAL A 36 22.05 7.32 7.69
N LEU A 37 21.57 7.18 6.45
CA LEU A 37 22.45 7.03 5.28
C LEU A 37 23.42 8.20 5.10
N PHE A 38 22.97 9.43 5.38
CA PHE A 38 23.81 10.62 5.34
C PHE A 38 24.99 10.54 6.32
N LEU A 39 24.79 10.00 7.52
CA LEU A 39 25.88 9.85 8.51
C LEU A 39 27.01 8.94 8.00
N TRP A 40 26.68 7.92 7.22
CA TRP A 40 27.65 6.94 6.71
C TRP A 40 28.28 7.36 5.38
N LEU A 41 27.45 7.78 4.43
CA LEU A 41 27.87 8.07 3.05
C LEU A 41 28.29 9.52 2.84
N LYS A 42 27.88 10.43 3.74
CA LYS A 42 28.05 11.90 3.62
C LYS A 42 27.48 12.41 2.28
N LEU A 43 27.87 13.60 1.85
CA LEU A 43 27.45 14.18 0.55
C LEU A 43 28.19 13.58 -0.65
N THR A 44 28.21 12.25 -0.74
CA THR A 44 28.82 11.52 -1.87
C THR A 44 27.77 11.20 -2.92
N ILE A 45 28.18 10.90 -4.16
CA ILE A 45 27.25 10.45 -5.22
C ILE A 45 26.38 9.25 -4.79
N TRP A 46 26.96 8.31 -4.02
CA TRP A 46 26.29 7.14 -3.47
C TRP A 46 25.16 7.48 -2.50
N PHE A 47 25.25 8.62 -1.79
CA PHE A 47 24.16 9.09 -0.95
C PHE A 47 22.95 9.48 -1.79
N PHE A 48 23.14 10.26 -2.86
CA PHE A 48 22.01 10.66 -3.72
C PHE A 48 21.39 9.46 -4.43
N VAL A 49 22.21 8.54 -4.93
CA VAL A 49 21.74 7.32 -5.61
C VAL A 49 20.87 6.45 -4.70
N THR A 50 21.13 6.44 -3.39
CA THR A 50 20.36 5.62 -2.43
C THR A 50 19.22 6.38 -1.76
N ALA A 51 19.47 7.62 -1.34
CA ALA A 51 18.49 8.44 -0.63
C ALA A 51 17.33 8.90 -1.52
N ILE A 52 17.57 9.21 -2.81
CA ILE A 52 16.50 9.66 -3.71
C ILE A 52 15.43 8.58 -3.90
N PRO A 53 15.76 7.32 -4.27
CA PRO A 53 14.76 6.25 -4.36
C PRO A 53 14.02 6.00 -3.05
N ILE A 54 14.71 6.08 -1.91
CA ILE A 54 14.11 5.87 -0.58
C ILE A 54 13.10 6.98 -0.27
N ALA A 55 13.50 8.24 -0.43
CA ALA A 55 12.63 9.39 -0.21
C ALA A 55 11.43 9.38 -1.16
N ALA A 56 11.64 9.06 -2.44
CA ALA A 56 10.59 8.92 -3.43
C ALA A 56 9.60 7.80 -3.05
N SER A 57 10.11 6.65 -2.60
CA SER A 57 9.29 5.52 -2.17
C SER A 57 8.47 5.85 -0.92
N ALA A 58 9.08 6.51 0.08
CA ALA A 58 8.39 6.95 1.28
C ALA A 58 7.28 7.97 0.96
N ALA A 59 7.56 8.93 0.08
CA ALA A 59 6.57 9.90 -0.39
C ALA A 59 5.43 9.21 -1.17
N ALA A 60 5.75 8.26 -2.05
CA ALA A 60 4.76 7.50 -2.78
C ALA A 60 3.83 6.73 -1.82
N LEU A 61 4.38 6.05 -0.82
CA LEU A 61 3.60 5.32 0.18
C LEU A 61 2.71 6.22 1.04
N ALA A 62 3.12 7.47 1.28
CA ALA A 62 2.34 8.44 2.04
C ALA A 62 1.19 9.06 1.21
N PHE A 63 1.41 9.39 -0.06
CA PHE A 63 0.48 10.24 -0.81
C PHE A 63 -0.27 9.54 -1.95
N VAL A 64 0.27 8.47 -2.51
CA VAL A 64 -0.35 7.81 -3.65
C VAL A 64 -1.56 7.02 -3.19
N ASN A 65 -2.69 7.30 -3.82
CA ASN A 65 -3.93 6.57 -3.68
C ASN A 65 -4.36 6.10 -5.07
N ILE A 66 -4.70 4.82 -5.18
CA ILE A 66 -5.19 4.19 -6.41
C ILE A 66 -6.63 3.77 -6.12
N ASP A 67 -7.58 4.29 -6.91
CA ASP A 67 -9.01 3.98 -6.79
C ASP A 67 -9.57 4.12 -5.36
N GLY A 68 -9.17 5.18 -4.66
CA GLY A 68 -9.60 5.45 -3.27
C GLY A 68 -8.91 4.57 -2.21
N THR A 69 -7.99 3.70 -2.61
CA THR A 69 -7.20 2.86 -1.71
C THR A 69 -5.76 3.37 -1.61
N PRO A 70 -5.21 3.59 -0.40
CA PRO A 70 -3.82 3.99 -0.22
C PRO A 70 -2.83 2.96 -0.78
N LEU A 71 -1.74 3.42 -1.40
CA LEU A 71 -0.69 2.56 -1.96
C LEU A 71 -0.12 1.58 -0.93
N PHE A 72 -0.02 2.01 0.33
CA PHE A 72 0.41 1.15 1.44
C PHE A 72 -0.40 -0.15 1.53
N ASN A 73 -1.73 -0.11 1.33
CA ASN A 73 -2.57 -1.29 1.39
C ASN A 73 -2.26 -2.25 0.24
N TYR A 74 -2.00 -1.73 -0.97
CA TYR A 74 -1.58 -2.57 -2.09
C TYR A 74 -0.26 -3.27 -1.83
N VAL A 75 0.72 -2.58 -1.22
CA VAL A 75 1.97 -3.20 -0.81
C VAL A 75 1.72 -4.30 0.23
N LEU A 76 0.84 -4.04 1.20
CA LEU A 76 0.46 -5.04 2.19
C LEU A 76 -0.22 -6.25 1.56
N TYR A 77 -1.10 -6.06 0.57
CA TYR A 77 -1.72 -7.14 -0.19
C TYR A 77 -0.70 -7.93 -1.01
N ALA A 78 0.25 -7.24 -1.65
CA ALA A 78 1.32 -7.89 -2.41
C ALA A 78 2.21 -8.77 -1.52
N ILE A 79 2.57 -8.25 -0.34
CA ILE A 79 3.34 -9.01 0.68
C ILE A 79 2.52 -10.22 1.13
N ASN A 80 1.27 -10.03 1.55
CA ASN A 80 0.41 -11.13 2.01
C ASN A 80 0.15 -12.18 0.91
N TYR A 81 0.01 -11.76 -0.34
CA TYR A 81 -0.20 -12.70 -1.45
C TYR A 81 1.06 -13.51 -1.77
N THR A 82 2.23 -12.90 -1.62
CA THR A 82 3.53 -13.52 -1.93
C THR A 82 3.96 -14.48 -0.83
N PHE A 83 3.83 -14.08 0.43
CA PHE A 83 4.27 -14.86 1.59
C PHE A 83 3.16 -15.64 2.29
N GLY A 84 1.89 -15.35 1.99
CA GLY A 84 0.76 -16.02 2.61
C GLY A 84 0.52 -17.44 2.08
N SER A 85 -0.05 -18.30 2.92
CA SER A 85 -0.43 -19.65 2.54
C SER A 85 -1.51 -19.63 1.45
N LYS A 86 -1.26 -20.27 0.32
CA LYS A 86 -2.27 -20.41 -0.74
C LYS A 86 -3.21 -21.57 -0.40
N ARG A 87 -4.50 -21.26 -0.23
CA ARG A 87 -5.54 -22.29 -0.09
C ARG A 87 -6.03 -22.68 -1.48
N TYR A 88 -5.73 -23.91 -1.90
CA TYR A 88 -6.30 -24.49 -3.10
C TYR A 88 -7.65 -25.10 -2.76
N LEU A 89 -8.73 -24.47 -3.19
CA LEU A 89 -10.07 -25.02 -3.07
C LEU A 89 -10.41 -25.73 -4.37
N PHE A 90 -10.48 -27.06 -4.32
CA PHE A 90 -11.04 -27.82 -5.43
C PHE A 90 -12.55 -27.61 -5.47
N ARG A 91 -13.06 -27.05 -6.57
CA ARG A 91 -14.50 -26.97 -6.85
C ARG A 91 -14.79 -27.96 -7.97
N LYS A 92 -15.58 -28.99 -7.65
CA LYS A 92 -16.10 -29.91 -8.65
C LYS A 92 -17.10 -29.13 -9.52
N ASN A 93 -16.89 -29.08 -10.82
CA ASN A 93 -17.91 -28.55 -11.73
C ASN A 93 -19.08 -29.54 -11.73
N ASP A 94 -20.24 -29.11 -11.24
CA ASP A 94 -21.51 -29.83 -11.35
C ASP A 94 -22.15 -29.68 -12.73
N ASP A 95 -21.34 -29.32 -13.73
CA ASP A 95 -21.72 -29.44 -15.13
C ASP A 95 -21.90 -30.91 -15.42
N LYS A 96 -23.14 -31.40 -15.27
CA LYS A 96 -23.56 -32.72 -15.72
C LYS A 96 -23.17 -32.79 -17.20
N ILE A 97 -22.07 -33.47 -17.49
CA ILE A 97 -21.69 -33.84 -18.84
C ILE A 97 -22.85 -34.70 -19.35
N ARG A 98 -23.78 -34.09 -20.08
CA ARG A 98 -24.88 -34.79 -20.75
C ARG A 98 -24.23 -35.60 -21.85
N LEU A 99 -24.01 -36.89 -21.59
CA LEU A 99 -23.57 -37.82 -22.61
C LEU A 99 -24.66 -37.89 -23.70
N PRO A 100 -24.31 -37.79 -24.98
CA PRO A 100 -25.26 -37.60 -26.09
C PRO A 100 -26.09 -38.85 -26.45
N TYR A 101 -26.25 -39.81 -25.54
CA TYR A 101 -26.89 -41.11 -25.83
C TYR A 101 -27.97 -41.52 -24.81
N ASN A 102 -28.70 -40.54 -24.25
CA ASN A 102 -29.92 -40.77 -23.48
C ASN A 102 -30.98 -39.73 -23.80
#